data_AF-A0A932LT38-F1
#
_entry.id   AF-A0A932LT38-F1
#
_cell.length_a   1.000
_cell.length_b   1.000
_cell.length_c   1.000
_cell.angle_alpha   90.00
_cell.angle_beta   90.00
_cell.angle_gamma   90.00
#
_symmetry.space_group_name_H-M   'P 1'
#
loop_
_entity.id
_entity.type
_entity.pdbx_description
1 polymer ?
#
loop_
_entity_poly.entity_id
_entity_poly.type
_entity_poly.pdbx_seq_one_letter_code
_entity_poly.pdbx_strand_id
1 'polypeptide(L)'
;KEMAELGTGSGHIAFFKNAPHPNAARVYINWFLSREGQTAWQKYTGGNSFRADIPKEMLPNGKAQAPKEGQKYLFTSHPQYEDIRPLRRLVEEIFAARRK
;
A
#
# COMPACT_ATOMS: atom_id res chain seq x y z
N LYS A 1 3.18 20.82 -12.64
CA LYS A 1 2.44 19.52 -12.72
C LYS A 1 2.81 18.75 -11.47
N GLU A 2 1.87 18.52 -10.57
CA GLU A 2 2.10 17.76 -9.34
C GLU A 2 2.52 16.32 -9.69
N MET A 3 3.39 15.73 -8.87
CA MET A 3 3.82 14.34 -9.04
C MET A 3 2.65 13.42 -8.68
N ALA A 4 2.47 12.34 -9.42
CA ALA A 4 1.49 11.33 -9.01
C ALA A 4 2.00 10.64 -7.72
N GLU A 5 1.10 10.36 -6.80
CA GLU A 5 1.45 9.70 -5.54
C GLU A 5 1.51 8.19 -5.73
N LEU A 6 2.52 7.57 -5.12
CA LEU A 6 2.60 6.13 -4.89
C LEU A 6 2.81 5.92 -3.39
N GLY A 7 2.04 5.03 -2.80
CA GLY A 7 2.21 4.69 -1.39
C GLY A 7 1.80 3.25 -1.13
N THR A 8 2.20 2.73 0.03
CA THR A 8 1.61 1.51 0.57
C THR A 8 0.14 1.79 0.87
N GLY A 9 -0.73 1.39 -0.04
CA GLY A 9 -2.17 1.40 0.18
C GLY A 9 -2.61 0.32 1.17
N SER A 10 -3.90 0.04 1.21
CA SER A 10 -4.44 -1.08 1.97
C SER A 10 -4.07 -2.42 1.32
N GLY A 11 -3.18 -3.21 1.92
CA GLY A 11 -2.81 -4.53 1.38
C GLY A 11 -1.59 -5.18 2.00
N HIS A 12 -1.50 -5.22 3.33
CA HIS A 12 -0.37 -5.84 4.03
C HIS A 12 -0.64 -7.32 4.33
N ILE A 13 0.39 -8.16 4.21
CA ILE A 13 0.39 -9.53 4.70
C ILE A 13 1.55 -9.69 5.69
N ALA A 14 1.27 -10.32 6.83
CA ALA A 14 2.25 -10.54 7.89
C ALA A 14 2.33 -12.02 8.24
N PHE A 15 3.54 -12.49 8.54
CA PHE A 15 3.80 -13.84 9.03
C PHE A 15 4.28 -13.79 10.48
N PHE A 16 3.54 -14.44 11.37
CA PHE A 16 3.85 -14.44 12.81
C PHE A 16 4.82 -15.57 13.16
N LYS A 17 5.85 -15.25 13.96
CA LYS A 17 6.94 -16.17 14.36
C LYS A 17 6.44 -17.48 15.00
N ASN A 18 5.34 -17.44 15.75
CA ASN A 18 4.81 -18.58 16.50
C ASN A 18 3.41 -19.00 16.01
N ALA A 19 3.18 -18.96 14.69
CA ALA A 19 1.91 -19.42 14.12
C ALA A 19 1.67 -20.92 14.42
N PRO A 20 0.45 -21.35 14.78
CA PRO A 20 0.14 -22.77 15.07
C PRO A 20 0.48 -23.73 13.94
N HIS A 21 0.43 -23.24 12.69
CA HIS A 21 0.72 -24.01 11.47
C HIS A 21 1.65 -23.22 10.52
N PRO A 22 2.96 -23.14 10.79
CA PRO A 22 3.87 -22.26 10.03
C PRO A 22 4.02 -22.68 8.56
N ASN A 23 3.98 -23.98 8.29
CA ASN A 23 4.05 -24.50 6.91
C ASN A 23 2.80 -24.13 6.10
N ALA A 24 1.61 -24.17 6.70
CA ALA A 24 0.37 -23.80 6.03
C ALA A 24 0.35 -22.30 5.68
N ALA A 25 0.79 -21.45 6.62
CA ALA A 25 0.94 -20.02 6.37
C ALA A 25 1.93 -19.74 5.22
N ARG A 26 3.05 -20.47 5.15
CA ARG A 26 4.00 -20.36 4.04
C ARG A 26 3.38 -20.74 2.69
N VAL A 27 2.61 -21.83 2.63
CA VAL A 27 1.88 -22.23 1.41
C VAL A 27 0.90 -21.15 0.99
N TYR A 28 0.13 -20.59 1.92
CA TYR A 28 -0.81 -19.51 1.64
C TYR A 28 -0.11 -18.26 1.10
N ILE A 29 0.97 -17.80 1.75
CA ILE A 29 1.72 -16.61 1.30
C ILE A 29 2.29 -16.82 -0.11
N ASN A 30 2.87 -17.99 -0.37
CA ASN A 30 3.41 -18.32 -1.68
C ASN A 30 2.31 -18.30 -2.76
N TRP A 31 1.15 -18.87 -2.48
CA TRP A 31 0.00 -18.81 -3.37
C TRP A 31 -0.53 -17.38 -3.54
N PHE A 32 -0.69 -16.63 -2.45
CA PHE A 32 -1.25 -15.28 -2.46
C PHE A 32 -0.40 -14.31 -3.29
N LEU A 33 0.93 -14.45 -3.25
CA LEU A 33 1.88 -13.64 -4.03
C LEU A 33 2.16 -14.21 -5.43
N SER A 34 1.63 -15.40 -5.75
CA SER A 34 1.71 -15.98 -7.08
C SER A 34 0.87 -15.16 -8.08
N ARG A 35 1.04 -15.46 -9.37
CA ARG A 35 0.21 -14.86 -10.43
C ARG A 35 -1.27 -15.18 -10.18
N GLU A 36 -1.59 -16.42 -9.86
CA GLU A 36 -2.96 -16.91 -9.65
C GLU A 36 -3.60 -16.21 -8.44
N GLY A 37 -2.91 -16.18 -7.29
CA GLY A 37 -3.42 -15.54 -6.08
C GLY A 37 -3.62 -14.04 -6.26
N GLN A 38 -2.66 -13.34 -6.88
CA GLN A 38 -2.79 -11.92 -7.18
C GLN A 38 -3.88 -11.62 -8.22
N THR A 39 -4.09 -12.51 -9.20
CA THR A 39 -5.19 -12.37 -10.18
C THR A 39 -6.54 -12.50 -9.49
N ALA A 40 -6.69 -13.48 -8.60
CA ALA A 40 -7.90 -13.63 -7.79
C ALA A 40 -8.11 -12.41 -6.89
N TRP A 41 -7.08 -11.96 -6.17
CA TRP A 41 -7.17 -10.77 -5.33
C TRP A 41 -7.60 -9.54 -6.12
N GLN A 42 -6.97 -9.26 -7.26
CA GLN A 42 -7.31 -8.11 -8.10
C GLN A 42 -8.77 -8.19 -8.60
N LYS A 43 -9.20 -9.37 -9.06
CA LYS A 43 -10.57 -9.60 -9.55
C LYS A 43 -11.63 -9.38 -8.47
N TYR A 44 -11.39 -9.85 -7.25
CA TYR A 44 -12.42 -9.85 -6.20
C TYR A 44 -12.37 -8.63 -5.28
N THR A 45 -11.22 -7.97 -5.15
CA THR A 45 -11.09 -6.76 -4.31
C THR A 45 -11.17 -5.46 -5.11
N GLY A 46 -10.95 -5.52 -6.42
CA GLY A 46 -10.78 -4.33 -7.25
C GLY A 46 -9.51 -3.55 -6.96
N GLY A 47 -8.61 -4.06 -6.10
CA GLY A 47 -7.31 -3.49 -5.82
C GLY A 47 -6.30 -3.84 -6.92
N ASN A 48 -5.44 -2.90 -7.28
CA ASN A 48 -4.40 -3.12 -8.30
C ASN A 48 -3.28 -4.02 -7.77
N SER A 49 -3.08 -5.20 -8.39
CA SER A 49 -1.92 -6.02 -8.09
C SER A 49 -0.65 -5.34 -8.61
N PHE A 50 0.43 -5.35 -7.82
CA PHE A 50 1.71 -4.78 -8.26
C PHE A 50 2.47 -5.66 -9.27
N ARG A 51 1.98 -6.87 -9.58
CA ARG A 51 2.62 -7.66 -10.63
C ARG A 51 2.37 -7.04 -12.00
N ALA A 52 3.45 -6.85 -12.77
CA ALA A 52 3.42 -6.31 -14.13
C ALA A 52 2.78 -7.27 -15.15
N ASP A 53 2.74 -8.55 -14.81
CA ASP A 53 2.29 -9.62 -15.70
C ASP A 53 0.79 -9.90 -15.64
N ILE A 54 0.05 -9.22 -14.75
CA ILE A 54 -1.40 -9.35 -14.59
C ILE A 54 -2.12 -8.26 -15.40
N PRO A 55 -3.06 -8.61 -16.30
CA PRO A 55 -3.87 -7.64 -17.06
C PRO A 55 -4.61 -6.67 -16.12
N LYS A 56 -4.68 -5.39 -16.46
CA LYS A 56 -5.28 -4.33 -15.62
C LYS A 56 -6.69 -3.93 -16.05
N GLU A 57 -7.21 -4.59 -17.08
CA GLU A 57 -8.53 -4.37 -17.67
C GLU A 57 -9.66 -4.76 -16.72
N MET A 58 -9.40 -5.67 -15.78
CA MET A 58 -10.37 -6.11 -14.76
C MET A 58 -10.50 -5.13 -13.57
N LEU A 59 -9.74 -4.03 -13.54
CA LEU A 59 -9.82 -3.05 -12.46
C LEU A 59 -11.05 -2.14 -12.62
N PRO A 60 -11.72 -1.74 -11.53
CA PRO A 60 -12.89 -0.85 -11.58
C PRO A 60 -12.63 0.48 -12.30
N ASN A 61 -11.42 1.04 -12.14
CA ASN A 61 -10.99 2.27 -12.81
C ASN A 61 -9.98 1.99 -13.95
N GLY A 62 -9.92 0.74 -14.42
CA GLY A 62 -9.01 0.27 -15.45
C GLY A 62 -7.54 0.61 -15.16
N LYS A 63 -6.81 0.99 -16.22
CA LYS A 63 -5.37 1.29 -16.17
C LYS A 63 -5.03 2.56 -15.38
N ALA A 64 -5.99 3.37 -14.96
CA ALA A 64 -5.72 4.60 -14.21
C ALA A 64 -5.14 4.33 -12.81
N GLN A 65 -5.42 3.15 -12.22
CA GLN A 65 -4.86 2.72 -10.94
C GLN A 65 -3.47 2.09 -11.06
N ALA A 66 -3.03 1.79 -12.28
CA ALA A 66 -1.73 1.20 -12.53
C ALA A 66 -0.66 2.29 -12.70
N PRO A 67 0.52 2.15 -12.06
CA PRO A 67 1.67 3.00 -12.35
C PRO A 67 2.02 2.94 -13.84
N LYS A 68 2.35 4.10 -14.40
CA LYS A 68 2.78 4.27 -15.79
C LYS A 68 4.30 4.24 -15.86
N GLU A 69 4.81 3.59 -16.88
CA GLU A 69 6.24 3.51 -17.13
C GLU A 69 6.83 4.91 -17.38
N GLY A 70 8.00 5.19 -16.79
CA GLY A 70 8.72 6.45 -16.96
C GLY A 70 8.14 7.67 -16.22
N GLN A 71 7.02 7.53 -15.50
CA GLN A 71 6.45 8.63 -14.73
C GLN A 71 7.17 8.83 -13.39
N LYS A 72 7.37 10.09 -12.99
CA LYS A 72 7.88 10.44 -11.66
C LYS A 72 6.76 10.34 -10.64
N TYR A 73 7.02 9.62 -9.56
CA TYR A 73 6.08 9.42 -8.46
C TYR A 73 6.67 9.92 -7.14
N LEU A 74 5.80 10.48 -6.30
CA LEU A 74 6.10 10.79 -4.92
C LEU A 74 5.77 9.56 -4.07
N PHE A 75 6.77 8.97 -3.42
CA PHE A 75 6.57 7.86 -2.50
C PHE A 75 6.12 8.37 -1.12
N THR A 76 4.80 8.40 -0.88
CA THR A 76 4.21 9.01 0.32
C THR A 76 4.46 8.17 1.60
N SER A 77 4.78 6.89 1.46
CA SER A 77 5.10 5.98 2.57
C SER A 77 6.58 5.97 2.96
N HIS A 78 7.38 6.92 2.47
CA HIS A 78 8.75 7.03 2.92
C HIS A 78 8.77 7.54 4.38
N PRO A 79 9.63 7.02 5.27
CA PRO A 79 9.66 7.42 6.69
C PRO A 79 9.73 8.94 6.94
N GLN A 80 10.33 9.68 6.01
CA GLN A 80 10.41 11.15 6.06
C GLN A 80 9.07 11.88 5.94
N TYR A 81 8.06 11.23 5.34
CA TYR A 81 6.70 11.75 5.20
C TYR A 81 5.74 11.15 6.24
N GLU A 82 6.13 10.06 6.89
CA GLU A 82 5.35 9.43 7.97
C GLU A 82 5.65 10.02 9.36
N ASP A 83 6.71 10.84 9.49
CA ASP A 83 7.04 11.48 10.77
C ASP A 83 6.04 12.58 11.14
N ILE A 84 5.03 12.21 11.92
CA ILE A 84 4.01 13.14 12.43
C ILE A 84 4.47 13.97 13.64
N ARG A 85 5.68 13.74 14.19
CA ARG A 85 6.14 14.44 15.41
C ARG A 85 6.20 15.96 15.24
N PRO A 86 6.68 16.53 14.11
CA PRO A 86 6.67 17.98 13.90
C PRO A 86 5.26 18.55 13.87
N LEU A 87 4.32 17.87 13.19
CA LEU A 87 2.93 18.27 13.13
C LEU A 87 2.29 18.26 14.52
N ARG A 88 2.53 17.20 15.30
CA ARG A 88 2.01 17.09 16.68
C ARG A 88 2.53 18.23 17.56
N ARG A 89 3.82 18.55 17.48
CA ARG A 89 4.42 19.67 18.22
C ARG A 89 3.75 21.00 17.87
N LEU A 90 3.56 21.28 16.59
CA LEU A 90 2.90 22.50 16.14
C LEU A 90 1.47 22.60 16.69
N VAL A 91 0.71 21.50 16.64
CA VAL A 91 -0.65 21.43 17.17
C VAL A 91 -0.67 21.68 18.69
N GLU A 92 0.25 21.06 19.43
CA GLU A 92 0.42 21.28 20.87
C GLU A 92 0.74 22.75 21.20
N GLU A 93 1.64 23.39 20.45
CA GLU A 93 2.00 24.81 20.60
C GLU A 93 0.79 25.72 20.36
N ILE A 94 0.02 25.49 19.29
CA ILE A 94 -1.19 26.27 18.98
C ILE A 94 -2.23 26.15 20.11
N PHE A 95 -2.47 24.93 20.61
CA PHE A 95 -3.41 24.72 21.72
C PHE A 95 -2.91 25.26 23.06
N ALA A 96 -1.61 25.36 23.28
CA ALA A 96 -1.04 26.01 24.45
C ALA A 96 -1.18 27.54 24.35
N ALA A 97 -0.94 28.12 23.18
CA ALA A 97 -1.08 29.56 22.93
C ALA A 97 -2.53 30.04 23.08
N ARG A 98 -3.52 29.21 22.71
CA ARG A 98 -4.95 29.53 22.81
C ARG A 98 -5.55 29.36 24.23
N ARG A 99 -4.80 28.74 25.14
CA ARG A 99 -5.19 28.55 26.55
C ARG A 99 -4.65 29.66 27.47
N LYS A 100 -3.79 30.53 26.96
CA LYS A 100 -3.41 31.80 27.58
C LYS A 100 -4.31 32.91 27.05
#